data_AF-A0A261S6S4-F1
#
_entry.id   AF-A0A261S6S4-F1
#
_cell.length_a   1.000
_cell.length_b   1.000
_cell.length_c   1.000
_cell.angle_alpha   90.00
_cell.angle_beta   90.00
_cell.angle_gamma   90.00
#
_symmetry.space_group_name_H-M   'P 1'
#
loop_
_entity.id
_entity.type
_entity.pdbx_description
1 polymer ?
#
loop_
_entity_poly.entity_id
_entity_poly.type
_entity_poly.pdbx_seq_one_letter_code
_entity_poly.pdbx_strand_id
1 'polypeptide(L)'
;MSTNVFLERFSGAPVAALTDVLALFAPYGEITHIDDRFEVLFADGNVARLAWIDSADGMAVDTIGFEAAELDDPLRHLVYTALQRFGFVALDDEGRQAYVRVGLAQAVPAALRDDLKGGVIEVGHPNELWPDLH
;
A
#
# COMPACT_ATOMS: atom_id res chain seq x y z
N MET A 1 -4.21 8.94 17.92
CA MET A 1 -3.06 8.91 16.99
C MET A 1 -3.61 8.54 15.63
N SER A 2 -3.18 9.20 14.56
CA SER A 2 -3.48 8.80 13.19
C SER A 2 -2.49 7.73 12.76
N THR A 3 -2.97 6.66 12.15
CA THR A 3 -2.12 5.60 11.59
C THR A 3 -1.83 5.92 10.13
N ASN A 4 -0.59 5.71 9.67
CA ASN A 4 -0.26 5.76 8.25
C ASN A 4 0.10 4.36 7.74
N VAL A 5 -0.13 4.15 6.45
CA VAL A 5 0.23 2.90 5.76
C VAL A 5 0.96 3.29 4.49
N PHE A 6 2.05 2.59 4.18
CA PHE A 6 2.81 2.82 2.97
C PHE A 6 2.83 1.56 2.12
N LEU A 7 2.64 1.71 0.80
CA LEU A 7 2.83 0.65 -0.17
C LEU A 7 4.06 1.01 -0.99
N GLU A 8 5.06 0.13 -0.98
CA GLU A 8 6.30 0.32 -1.73
C GLU A 8 6.49 -0.78 -2.77
N ARG A 9 7.00 -0.40 -3.93
CA ARG A 9 7.37 -1.35 -4.98
C ARG A 9 8.87 -1.63 -4.92
N PHE A 10 9.23 -2.92 -4.91
CA PHE A 10 10.63 -3.36 -5.01
C PHE A 10 10.92 -4.06 -6.34
N SER A 11 12.20 -4.21 -6.68
CA SER A 11 12.70 -4.65 -7.99
C SER A 11 12.34 -6.09 -8.40
N GLY A 12 11.65 -6.86 -7.56
CA GLY A 12 11.13 -8.20 -7.86
C GLY A 12 9.62 -8.25 -8.14
N ALA A 13 8.90 -7.14 -8.01
CA ALA A 13 7.46 -7.07 -8.20
C ALA A 13 7.08 -6.70 -9.65
N PRO A 14 5.87 -7.06 -10.12
CA PRO A 14 5.32 -6.53 -11.36
C PRO A 14 5.35 -4.99 -11.39
N VAL A 15 5.39 -4.42 -12.59
CA VAL A 15 5.27 -2.97 -12.74
C VAL A 15 3.85 -2.55 -12.36
N ALA A 16 3.73 -1.63 -11.41
CA ALA A 16 2.48 -1.00 -11.04
C ALA A 16 2.21 0.17 -12.00
N ALA A 17 1.63 -0.11 -13.18
CA ALA A 17 1.35 0.94 -14.15
C ALA A 17 0.43 2.01 -13.52
N LEU A 18 0.81 3.29 -13.64
CA LEU A 18 0.10 4.40 -13.01
C LEU A 18 -1.39 4.39 -13.35
N THR A 19 -1.75 4.18 -14.61
CA THR A 19 -3.14 4.11 -15.06
C THR A 19 -3.93 3.00 -14.35
N ASP A 20 -3.32 1.85 -14.10
CA ASP A 20 -3.97 0.71 -13.47
C ASP A 20 -4.13 0.92 -11.97
N VAL A 21 -3.15 1.58 -11.34
CA VAL A 21 -3.24 2.00 -9.94
C VAL A 21 -4.33 3.04 -9.76
N LEU A 22 -4.36 4.10 -10.59
CA LEU A 22 -5.42 5.11 -10.51
C LEU A 22 -6.81 4.48 -10.75
N ALA A 23 -6.93 3.53 -11.68
CA ALA A 23 -8.17 2.79 -11.91
C ALA A 23 -8.60 1.93 -10.70
N LEU A 24 -7.65 1.40 -9.92
CA LEU A 24 -7.95 0.69 -8.67
C LEU A 24 -8.52 1.64 -7.61
N PHE A 25 -8.02 2.87 -7.52
CA PHE A 25 -8.40 3.84 -6.48
C PHE A 25 -9.65 4.67 -6.84
N ALA A 26 -9.95 4.84 -8.13
CA ALA A 26 -11.08 5.64 -8.60
C ALA A 26 -12.45 5.30 -7.98
N PRO A 27 -12.77 4.04 -7.62
CA PRO A 27 -14.03 3.73 -6.93
C PRO A 27 -14.13 4.24 -5.49
N TYR A 28 -13.00 4.59 -4.85
CA TYR A 28 -12.95 4.90 -3.42
C TYR A 28 -12.94 6.40 -3.11
N GLY A 29 -12.65 7.26 -4.10
CA GLY A 29 -12.49 8.69 -3.85
C GLY A 29 -12.27 9.53 -5.10
N GLU A 30 -12.22 10.84 -4.90
CA GLU A 30 -11.87 11.79 -5.95
C GLU A 30 -10.36 11.80 -6.15
N ILE A 31 -9.93 11.62 -7.40
CA ILE A 31 -8.52 11.65 -7.78
C ILE A 31 -8.18 13.04 -8.32
N THR A 32 -7.22 13.71 -7.70
CA THR A 32 -6.67 14.99 -8.15
C THR A 32 -5.18 14.86 -8.42
N HIS A 33 -4.67 15.60 -9.41
CA HIS A 33 -3.23 15.72 -9.64
C HIS A 33 -2.74 17.03 -9.02
N ILE A 34 -1.82 16.95 -8.07
CA ILE A 34 -1.28 18.10 -7.33
C ILE A 34 0.24 18.03 -7.38
N ASP A 35 0.87 19.09 -7.88
CA ASP A 35 2.31 19.16 -8.15
C ASP A 35 2.80 17.97 -9.00
N ASP A 36 3.66 17.13 -8.43
CA ASP A 36 4.29 15.97 -9.10
C ASP A 36 3.67 14.62 -8.66
N ARG A 37 2.49 14.62 -8.03
CA ARG A 37 1.83 13.40 -7.52
C ARG A 37 0.32 13.39 -7.74
N PHE A 38 -0.26 12.21 -7.60
CA PHE A 38 -1.72 12.04 -7.54
C PHE A 38 -2.16 11.92 -6.09
N GLU A 39 -3.29 12.53 -5.77
CA GLU A 39 -3.94 12.43 -4.48
C GLU A 39 -5.34 11.85 -4.65
N VAL A 40 -5.74 10.98 -3.73
CA VAL A 40 -7.06 10.37 -3.65
C VAL A 40 -7.70 10.81 -2.35
N LEU A 41 -8.68 11.71 -2.45
CA LEU A 41 -9.51 12.09 -1.31
C LEU A 41 -10.65 11.08 -1.18
N PHE A 42 -10.58 10.23 -0.15
CA PHE A 42 -11.56 9.17 0.04
C PHE A 42 -12.93 9.72 0.49
N ALA A 43 -13.99 9.17 -0.09
CA ALA A 43 -15.35 9.53 0.30
C ALA A 43 -15.70 8.92 1.67
N ASP A 44 -16.26 9.74 2.56
CA ASP A 44 -16.80 9.35 3.87
C ASP A 44 -15.81 8.61 4.80
N GLY A 45 -14.50 8.78 4.62
CA GLY A 45 -13.47 8.30 5.57
C GLY A 45 -13.21 6.78 5.60
N ASN A 46 -13.91 5.99 4.79
CA ASN A 46 -13.94 4.51 4.89
C ASN A 46 -12.60 3.77 4.67
N VAL A 47 -11.50 4.46 4.36
CA VAL A 47 -10.21 3.82 4.01
C VAL A 47 -9.07 4.59 4.67
N ALA A 48 -9.06 5.90 4.42
CA ALA A 48 -8.10 6.84 4.97
C ALA A 48 -8.66 8.26 4.77
N ARG A 49 -7.99 9.27 5.33
CA ARG A 49 -8.30 10.67 4.98
C ARG A 49 -7.89 10.99 3.54
N LEU A 50 -6.70 10.51 3.15
CA LEU A 50 -6.06 10.83 1.87
C LEU A 50 -5.11 9.68 1.51
N ALA A 51 -4.94 9.39 0.22
CA ALA A 51 -3.77 8.68 -0.27
C ALA A 51 -3.01 9.53 -1.27
N TRP A 52 -1.69 9.58 -1.18
CA TRP A 52 -0.83 10.13 -2.22
C TRP A 52 -0.16 8.98 -2.98
N ILE A 53 -0.01 9.13 -4.30
CA ILE A 53 0.52 8.14 -5.22
C ILE A 53 1.67 8.80 -5.98
N ASP A 54 2.88 8.32 -5.73
CA ASP A 54 4.11 8.84 -6.32
C ASP A 54 4.56 7.97 -7.49
N SER A 55 4.90 8.63 -8.60
CA SER A 55 5.42 7.99 -9.82
C SER A 55 6.60 8.83 -10.34
N ALA A 56 7.82 8.34 -10.14
CA ALA A 56 9.01 9.11 -10.48
C ALA A 56 9.17 9.33 -12.00
N ASP A 57 8.65 8.42 -12.83
CA ASP A 57 8.73 8.47 -14.29
C ASP A 57 7.39 8.83 -14.96
N GLY A 58 6.34 9.08 -14.17
CA GLY A 58 4.98 9.33 -14.65
C GLY A 58 4.29 8.12 -15.30
N MET A 59 4.89 6.94 -15.23
CA MET A 59 4.43 5.71 -15.90
C MET A 59 4.20 4.56 -14.91
N ALA A 60 5.07 4.42 -13.91
CA ALA A 60 5.01 3.39 -12.89
C ALA A 60 4.92 4.03 -11.50
N VAL A 61 4.07 3.46 -10.66
CA VAL A 61 3.97 3.86 -9.24
C VAL A 61 5.06 3.16 -8.46
N ASP A 62 5.80 3.96 -7.70
CA ASP A 62 6.85 3.47 -6.82
C ASP A 62 6.34 3.38 -5.38
N THR A 63 5.56 4.37 -4.95
CA THR A 63 5.08 4.46 -3.57
C THR A 63 3.64 4.99 -3.51
N ILE A 64 2.87 4.48 -2.55
CA ILE A 64 1.56 5.02 -2.16
C ILE A 64 1.57 5.20 -0.64
N GLY A 65 1.19 6.37 -0.14
CA GLY A 65 1.02 6.59 1.30
C GLY A 65 -0.41 6.95 1.64
N PHE A 66 -0.98 6.25 2.63
CA PHE A 66 -2.29 6.51 3.20
C PHE A 66 -2.14 7.32 4.49
N GLU A 67 -2.77 8.48 4.56
CA GLU A 67 -2.77 9.34 5.74
C GLU A 67 -4.04 9.12 6.57
N ALA A 68 -3.87 8.94 7.89
CA ALA A 68 -4.96 8.65 8.82
C ALA A 68 -5.81 7.46 8.32
N ALA A 69 -5.11 6.37 8.00
CA ALA A 69 -5.66 5.12 7.53
C ALA A 69 -6.56 4.46 8.58
N GLU A 70 -7.72 3.99 8.15
CA GLU A 70 -8.62 3.17 8.95
C GLU A 70 -8.29 1.70 8.67
N LEU A 71 -7.72 0.99 9.65
CA LEU A 71 -7.21 -0.38 9.46
C LEU A 71 -8.31 -1.46 9.44
N ASP A 72 -9.45 -1.14 8.84
CA ASP A 72 -10.65 -1.94 8.74
C ASP A 72 -10.79 -2.63 7.37
N ASP A 73 -11.94 -3.25 7.12
CA ASP A 73 -12.14 -4.12 5.96
C ASP A 73 -11.92 -3.41 4.61
N PRO A 74 -12.46 -2.21 4.32
CA PRO A 74 -12.22 -1.53 3.05
C PRO A 74 -10.74 -1.28 2.76
N LEU A 75 -9.96 -0.76 3.72
CA LEU A 75 -8.53 -0.56 3.51
C LEU A 75 -7.81 -1.89 3.31
N ARG A 76 -8.09 -2.90 4.14
CA ARG A 76 -7.48 -4.24 4.01
C ARG A 76 -7.73 -4.82 2.62
N HIS A 77 -8.94 -4.70 2.08
CA HIS A 77 -9.26 -5.18 0.73
C HIS A 77 -8.56 -4.38 -0.36
N LEU A 78 -8.50 -3.06 -0.24
CA LEU A 78 -7.79 -2.20 -1.20
C LEU A 78 -6.29 -2.53 -1.23
N VAL A 79 -5.64 -2.56 -0.06
CA VAL A 79 -4.23 -2.89 0.09
C VAL A 79 -3.95 -4.30 -0.40
N TYR A 80 -4.73 -5.29 0.03
CA TYR A 80 -4.58 -6.67 -0.46
C TYR A 80 -4.70 -6.76 -1.98
N THR A 81 -5.63 -6.02 -2.59
CA THR A 81 -5.77 -5.98 -4.05
C THR A 81 -4.54 -5.37 -4.72
N ALA A 82 -3.95 -4.32 -4.12
CA ALA A 82 -2.73 -3.71 -4.61
C ALA A 82 -1.52 -4.67 -4.51
N LEU A 83 -1.38 -5.39 -3.40
CA LEU A 83 -0.40 -6.47 -3.20
C LEU A 83 -0.55 -7.56 -4.28
N GLN A 84 -1.78 -7.99 -4.55
CA GLN A 84 -2.07 -9.06 -5.50
C GLN A 84 -1.80 -8.67 -6.95
N ARG A 85 -2.25 -7.48 -7.36
CA ARG A 85 -2.19 -7.03 -8.76
C ARG A 85 -0.83 -6.46 -9.14
N PHE A 86 -0.22 -5.72 -8.23
CA PHE A 86 0.96 -4.91 -8.52
C PHE A 86 2.20 -5.36 -7.77
N GLY A 87 2.07 -6.29 -6.82
CA GLY A 87 3.19 -6.80 -6.03
C GLY A 87 3.78 -5.78 -5.08
N PHE A 88 3.01 -4.76 -4.70
CA PHE A 88 3.40 -3.84 -3.64
C PHE A 88 3.68 -4.59 -2.33
N VAL A 89 4.49 -3.96 -1.50
CA VAL A 89 4.74 -4.36 -0.12
C VAL A 89 4.12 -3.32 0.78
N ALA A 90 3.21 -3.74 1.66
CA ALA A 90 2.64 -2.83 2.65
C ALA A 90 3.52 -2.76 3.89
N LEU A 91 3.81 -1.56 4.36
CA LEU A 91 4.53 -1.29 5.61
C LEU A 91 3.55 -0.68 6.62
N ASP A 92 3.64 -1.11 7.88
CA ASP A 92 2.91 -0.46 8.97
C ASP A 92 3.53 0.91 9.33
N ASP A 93 2.78 1.75 10.04
CA ASP A 93 3.18 3.12 10.42
C ASP A 93 4.51 3.16 11.20
N GLU A 94 4.81 2.09 11.94
CA GLU A 94 6.04 1.96 12.73
C GLU A 94 7.21 1.35 11.93
N GLY A 95 6.99 0.94 10.67
CA GLY A 95 7.99 0.27 9.83
C GLY A 95 8.54 -1.00 10.48
N ARG A 96 7.76 -1.69 11.30
CA ARG A 96 8.16 -2.93 12.00
C ARG A 96 7.85 -4.16 11.17
N GLN A 97 6.78 -4.12 10.39
CA GLN A 97 6.28 -5.26 9.63
C GLN A 97 6.11 -4.89 8.16
N ALA A 98 6.48 -5.82 7.29
CA ALA A 98 6.17 -5.76 5.88
C ALA A 98 5.20 -6.87 5.51
N TYR A 99 4.14 -6.53 4.80
CA TYR A 99 3.14 -7.45 4.31
C TYR A 99 3.28 -7.58 2.80
N VAL A 100 3.36 -8.81 2.33
CA VAL A 100 3.54 -9.13 0.91
C VAL A 100 2.58 -10.22 0.49
N ARG A 101 2.32 -10.34 -0.81
CA ARG A 101 1.62 -11.52 -1.33
C ARG A 101 2.41 -12.80 -1.04
N VAL A 102 1.72 -13.91 -0.77
CA VAL A 102 2.32 -15.26 -0.73
C VAL A 102 3.26 -15.51 -1.91
N GLY A 103 4.47 -15.97 -1.60
CA GLY A 103 5.54 -16.25 -2.55
C GLY A 103 6.37 -15.03 -2.96
N LEU A 104 6.13 -13.83 -2.41
CA LEU A 104 6.88 -12.60 -2.70
C LEU A 104 7.76 -12.12 -1.53
N ALA A 105 7.94 -12.89 -0.45
CA ALA A 105 8.83 -12.47 0.65
C ALA A 105 10.27 -12.15 0.22
N GLN A 106 10.77 -12.77 -0.85
CA GLN A 106 12.11 -12.48 -1.38
C GLN A 106 12.19 -11.19 -2.22
N ALA A 107 11.06 -10.58 -2.58
CA ALA A 107 11.04 -9.29 -3.25
C ALA A 107 11.41 -8.14 -2.29
N VAL A 108 11.26 -8.34 -0.98
CA VAL A 108 11.68 -7.38 0.05
C VAL A 108 13.22 -7.39 0.15
N PRO A 109 13.89 -6.23 -0.01
CA PRO A 109 15.34 -6.14 0.10
C PRO A 109 15.87 -6.70 1.43
N ALA A 110 17.00 -7.40 1.40
CA ALA A 110 17.60 -7.99 2.60
C ALA A 110 17.86 -6.96 3.69
N ALA A 111 18.40 -5.78 3.33
CA ALA A 111 18.63 -4.70 4.28
C ALA A 111 17.36 -4.27 5.01
N LEU A 112 16.23 -4.14 4.29
CA LEU A 112 14.95 -3.80 4.92
C LEU A 112 14.47 -4.94 5.83
N ARG A 113 14.60 -6.20 5.39
CA ARG A 113 14.21 -7.36 6.22
C ARG A 113 14.95 -7.42 7.55
N ASP A 114 16.21 -7.02 7.57
CA ASP A 114 17.03 -7.01 8.78
C ASP A 114 16.58 -5.91 9.78
N ASP A 115 15.96 -4.84 9.28
CA ASP A 115 15.44 -3.73 10.09
C ASP A 115 13.99 -3.97 10.59
N LEU A 116 13.23 -4.83 9.92
CA LEU A 116 11.84 -5.17 10.27
C LEU A 116 11.79 -6.05 11.54
N LYS A 117 11.58 -5.44 12.71
CA LYS A 117 11.48 -6.17 13.99
C LYS A 117 10.37 -7.23 14.03
N GLY A 118 9.28 -7.02 13.31
CA GLY A 118 8.18 -7.96 13.15
C GLY A 118 8.31 -8.85 11.91
N GLY A 119 9.33 -8.64 11.09
CA GLY A 119 9.64 -9.43 9.91
C GLY A 119 8.72 -9.17 8.70
N VAL A 120 8.81 -10.09 7.73
CA VAL A 120 7.97 -10.11 6.53
C VAL A 120 6.86 -11.15 6.70
N ILE A 121 5.63 -10.73 6.49
CA ILE A 121 4.42 -11.54 6.60
C ILE A 121 3.87 -11.76 5.20
N GLU A 122 3.74 -13.03 4.81
CA GLU A 122 3.06 -13.39 3.56
C GLU A 122 1.56 -13.48 3.80
N VAL A 123 0.81 -12.74 2.98
CA VAL A 123 -0.64 -12.56 3.08
C VAL A 123 -1.33 -13.23 1.91
N GLY A 124 -2.21 -14.18 2.22
CA GLY A 124 -3.12 -14.87 1.31
C GLY A 124 -4.57 -14.42 1.44
N HIS A 125 -4.91 -13.58 2.42
CA HIS A 125 -6.26 -13.04 2.61
C HIS A 125 -6.22 -11.63 3.25
N PRO A 126 -7.13 -10.69 2.89
CA PRO A 126 -7.16 -9.33 3.47
C PRO A 126 -7.11 -9.28 5.01
N ASN A 127 -7.79 -10.21 5.67
CA ASN A 127 -7.88 -10.27 7.14
C ASN A 127 -6.55 -10.59 7.84
N GLU A 128 -5.51 -11.01 7.11
CA GLU A 128 -4.18 -11.25 7.67
C GLU A 128 -3.32 -9.98 7.68
N LEU A 129 -3.82 -8.87 7.11
CA LEU A 129 -3.24 -7.54 7.27
C LEU A 129 -3.62 -6.96 8.64
N TRP A 130 -2.60 -6.58 9.42
CA TRP A 130 -2.75 -5.98 10.76
C TRP A 130 -3.66 -6.78 11.71
N PRO A 131 -3.34 -8.06 11.99
CA PRO A 131 -4.22 -8.97 12.74
C PRO A 131 -4.41 -8.59 14.22
N ASP A 132 -3.48 -7.82 14.80
CA ASP A 132 -3.50 -7.44 16.22
C ASP A 132 -4.41 -6.25 16.53
N LEU A 133 -5.05 -5.66 15.51
CA LEU A 133 -5.93 -4.52 15.64
C LEU A 133 -7.37 -4.96 15.40
N HIS A 134 -7.99 -5.43 16.50
CA HIS A 134 -9.40 -5.75 16.65
C HIS A 134 -9.95 -5.13 17.94
#